data_AF-A0A3S4EYE7-F1
#
_entry.id   AF-A0A3S4EYE7-F1
#
_cell.length_a   1.000
_cell.length_b   1.000
_cell.length_c   1.000
_cell.angle_alpha   90.00
_cell.angle_beta   90.00
_cell.angle_gamma   90.00
#
_symmetry.space_group_name_H-M   'P 1'
#
loop_
_entity.id
_entity.type
_entity.pdbx_description
1 polymer ?
#
loop_
_entity_poly.entity_id
_entity_poly.type
_entity_poly.pdbx_seq_one_letter_code
_entity_poly.pdbx_strand_id
1 'polypeptide(L)'
;MVNNGTVVIADGVTGSGIIKQGDSVNVEGTNGNNGNSDEAHYADYTLPGTPVEPGSNTTSGSAAGDTSGASNNLNGYVVGTNADGSAGKLMVSNASMEGVGINTGFTAGTADTTVSFDNVVEGSNLTDASAIQSTSVVWNAQGSTDVSGNVDVTMTKNAYADVATDGSVSDVAQALDAGYTNNELYTSLNVGTTAELNSALKQVSGAQATTVFREARVLSNRFTMLADAAPQIKDGLAFNVVAKGDPRAELGNDTQYDMLALRQTLELTASQNLTLEYGIARLDGDGSKTAGDNGLTGGYSQFFGLKHSMAFDEGLAWNNSLRYDVHNLDSSRSVALWRCQQNCRFRHASAVP
;
A
#
# COMPACT_ATOMS: atom_id res chain seq x y z
N MET A 1 -13.30 -12.24 17.51
CA MET A 1 -12.28 -12.72 18.48
C MET A 1 -11.13 -13.34 17.71
N VAL A 2 -9.87 -13.06 18.01
CA VAL A 2 -8.72 -13.82 17.46
C VAL A 2 -8.14 -14.68 18.58
N ASN A 3 -8.21 -16.00 18.44
CA ASN A 3 -7.75 -16.94 19.46
C ASN A 3 -6.37 -17.51 19.11
N ASN A 4 -5.34 -17.17 19.88
CA ASN A 4 -3.99 -17.75 19.75
C ASN A 4 -3.73 -18.90 20.75
N GLY A 5 -4.71 -19.25 21.59
CA GLY A 5 -4.62 -20.26 22.66
C GLY A 5 -5.76 -21.29 22.56
N THR A 6 -6.26 -21.77 23.70
CA THR A 6 -7.35 -22.77 23.74
C THR A 6 -8.63 -22.15 24.27
N VAL A 7 -9.73 -22.29 23.51
CA VAL A 7 -11.08 -21.92 23.93
C VAL A 7 -11.90 -23.20 24.05
N VAL A 8 -12.71 -23.30 25.11
CA VAL A 8 -13.53 -24.47 25.38
C VAL A 8 -14.98 -24.04 25.57
N ILE A 9 -15.87 -24.60 24.75
CA ILE A 9 -17.32 -24.61 24.97
C ILE A 9 -17.65 -25.98 25.55
N ALA A 10 -18.07 -26.00 26.82
CA ALA A 10 -18.26 -27.23 27.56
C ALA A 10 -19.25 -28.20 26.90
N ASP A 11 -19.02 -29.49 27.09
CA ASP A 11 -19.89 -30.54 26.58
C ASP A 11 -21.31 -30.39 27.13
N GLY A 12 -22.30 -30.46 26.23
CA GLY A 12 -23.71 -30.23 26.53
C GLY A 12 -24.19 -28.79 26.35
N VAL A 13 -23.30 -27.84 26.03
CA VAL A 13 -23.67 -26.48 25.64
C VAL A 13 -24.11 -26.46 24.18
N THR A 14 -25.31 -25.93 23.93
CA THR A 14 -25.96 -25.86 22.61
C THR A 14 -26.61 -24.50 22.41
N GLY A 15 -26.64 -23.99 21.17
CA GLY A 15 -27.22 -22.68 20.84
C GLY A 15 -26.46 -21.48 21.40
N SER A 16 -25.22 -21.67 21.85
CA SER A 16 -24.34 -20.59 22.32
C SER A 16 -23.61 -19.94 21.14
N GLY A 17 -23.17 -18.70 21.31
CA GLY A 17 -22.31 -18.01 20.34
C GLY A 17 -21.06 -17.48 21.02
N ILE A 18 -19.92 -17.52 20.32
CA ILE A 18 -18.66 -16.89 20.80
C ILE A 18 -18.78 -15.36 20.77
N ILE A 19 -19.64 -14.83 19.89
CA ILE A 19 -20.01 -13.42 19.83
C ILE A 19 -21.54 -13.33 19.91
N LYS A 20 -22.09 -13.15 21.10
CA LYS A 20 -23.44 -12.59 21.22
C LYS A 20 -23.54 -11.77 22.49
N GLN A 21 -23.34 -10.46 22.38
CA GLN A 21 -23.89 -9.52 23.35
C GLN A 21 -24.28 -8.22 22.63
N GLY A 22 -25.57 -8.10 22.32
CA GLY A 22 -26.17 -6.76 22.30
C GLY A 22 -26.30 -6.26 23.74
N ASP A 23 -26.67 -4.99 23.91
CA ASP A 23 -26.75 -4.26 25.19
C ASP A 23 -27.68 -4.88 26.27
N SER A 24 -28.30 -6.03 26.00
CA SER A 24 -29.29 -6.70 26.86
C SER A 24 -28.80 -7.99 27.51
N VAL A 25 -27.54 -8.41 27.29
CA VAL A 25 -26.98 -9.63 27.88
C VAL A 25 -25.93 -9.25 28.93
N ASN A 26 -26.16 -9.62 30.19
CA ASN A 26 -25.20 -9.39 31.28
C ASN A 26 -24.05 -10.41 31.22
N VAL A 27 -22.81 -9.94 31.35
CA VAL A 27 -21.63 -10.76 31.65
C VAL A 27 -21.28 -10.57 33.11
N GLU A 28 -21.29 -11.67 33.85
CA GLU A 28 -20.78 -11.73 35.21
C GLU A 28 -19.24 -11.67 35.23
N GLY A 29 -18.64 -11.25 36.34
CA GLY A 29 -17.17 -11.24 36.53
C GLY A 29 -16.43 -9.92 36.25
N THR A 30 -15.14 -9.87 36.60
CA THR A 30 -14.34 -8.62 36.71
C THR A 30 -14.26 -7.79 35.41
N ASN A 31 -14.32 -8.45 34.25
CA ASN A 31 -14.26 -7.81 32.92
C ASN A 31 -15.62 -7.83 32.18
N GLY A 32 -16.70 -8.15 32.90
CA GLY A 32 -18.05 -8.19 32.35
C GLY A 32 -18.74 -6.81 32.30
N ASN A 33 -19.87 -6.69 31.60
CA ASN A 33 -20.62 -5.43 31.47
C ASN A 33 -21.50 -5.11 32.70
N ASN A 34 -21.89 -6.11 33.50
CA ASN A 34 -22.89 -5.98 34.56
C ASN A 34 -22.67 -6.93 35.77
N GLY A 35 -21.48 -7.50 35.94
CA GLY A 35 -21.22 -8.56 36.91
C GLY A 35 -20.88 -8.11 38.34
N ASN A 36 -21.09 -9.00 39.32
CA ASN A 36 -20.77 -8.73 40.73
C ASN A 36 -19.26 -8.84 41.10
N SER A 37 -18.41 -9.17 40.12
CA SER A 37 -16.95 -9.37 40.25
C SER A 37 -16.48 -10.60 41.03
N ASP A 38 -17.34 -11.59 41.30
CA ASP A 38 -16.96 -12.82 42.01
C ASP A 38 -16.26 -13.87 41.13
N GLU A 39 -16.38 -13.76 39.80
CA GLU A 39 -15.74 -14.64 38.81
C GLU A 39 -14.65 -13.90 38.00
N ALA A 40 -13.50 -14.56 37.80
CA ALA A 40 -12.40 -14.05 36.97
C ALA A 40 -12.44 -14.70 35.58
N HIS A 41 -12.66 -13.89 34.53
CA HIS A 41 -12.52 -14.32 33.15
C HIS A 41 -11.05 -14.18 32.72
N TYR A 42 -10.40 -15.29 32.40
CA TYR A 42 -8.96 -15.33 32.10
C TYR A 42 -8.60 -15.00 30.63
N ALA A 43 -9.57 -14.57 29.83
CA ALA A 43 -9.36 -14.14 28.44
C ALA A 43 -9.66 -12.64 28.32
N ASP A 44 -8.65 -11.86 27.93
CA ASP A 44 -8.86 -10.49 27.46
C ASP A 44 -9.63 -10.54 26.13
N TYR A 45 -10.87 -10.03 26.11
CA TYR A 45 -11.64 -9.87 24.88
C TYR A 45 -11.78 -8.38 24.55
N THR A 46 -11.33 -7.99 23.35
CA THR A 46 -11.59 -6.64 22.82
C THR A 46 -12.91 -6.67 22.06
N LEU A 47 -13.90 -5.88 22.51
CA LEU A 47 -15.12 -5.66 21.73
C LEU A 47 -14.77 -4.94 20.41
N PRO A 48 -15.24 -5.43 19.25
CA PRO A 48 -15.18 -4.66 18.01
C PRO A 48 -15.89 -3.32 18.18
N GLY A 49 -15.30 -2.24 17.67
CA GLY A 49 -15.96 -0.93 17.65
C GLY A 49 -17.26 -1.02 16.83
N THR A 50 -18.38 -0.74 17.49
CA THR A 50 -19.78 -0.74 16.98
C THR A 50 -20.22 -2.01 16.23
N PRO A 51 -21.18 -2.78 16.77
CA PRO A 51 -21.76 -3.92 16.06
C PRO A 51 -22.35 -3.48 14.70
N VAL A 52 -22.03 -4.21 13.63
CA VAL A 52 -22.88 -4.20 12.44
C VAL A 52 -24.10 -5.02 12.81
N GLU A 53 -25.21 -4.33 13.10
CA GLU A 53 -26.51 -4.96 13.25
C GLU A 53 -26.79 -5.83 12.01
N PRO A 54 -27.05 -7.13 12.15
CA PRO A 54 -27.51 -7.96 11.05
C PRO A 54 -28.80 -7.33 10.51
N GLY A 55 -28.84 -7.06 9.20
CA GLY A 55 -30.02 -6.51 8.55
C GLY A 55 -31.28 -7.24 8.99
N SER A 56 -32.24 -6.47 9.52
CA SER A 56 -33.52 -6.89 10.09
C SER A 56 -34.25 -7.92 9.22
N ASN A 57 -33.93 -9.20 9.38
CA ASN A 57 -34.80 -10.32 9.03
C ASN A 57 -34.43 -11.60 9.77
N THR A 58 -34.26 -11.52 11.09
CA THR A 58 -34.26 -12.71 11.93
C THR A 58 -35.40 -12.55 12.93
N THR A 59 -36.50 -13.23 12.63
CA THR A 59 -37.71 -13.29 13.45
C THR A 59 -37.32 -13.56 14.90
N SER A 60 -37.58 -12.61 15.79
CA SER A 60 -37.60 -12.86 17.23
C SER A 60 -38.67 -13.90 17.51
N GLY A 61 -38.24 -15.14 17.77
CA GLY A 61 -39.11 -16.29 17.97
C GLY A 61 -38.59 -17.18 19.09
N SER A 62 -39.26 -17.05 20.24
CA SER A 62 -39.52 -18.10 21.23
C SER A 62 -38.49 -18.38 22.33
N ALA A 63 -38.93 -18.01 23.53
CA ALA A 63 -38.97 -18.77 24.79
C ALA A 63 -37.97 -19.94 24.98
N ALA A 64 -37.37 -19.96 26.18
CA ALA A 64 -36.66 -21.08 26.77
C ALA A 64 -37.41 -22.40 26.55
N GLY A 65 -37.02 -23.11 25.50
CA GLY A 65 -37.49 -24.42 25.10
C GLY A 65 -36.26 -25.25 24.77
N ASP A 66 -36.14 -26.37 25.46
CA ASP A 66 -35.22 -27.49 25.23
C ASP A 66 -34.23 -27.29 24.07
N THR A 67 -33.04 -26.75 24.37
CA THR A 67 -31.96 -26.51 23.39
C THR A 67 -31.19 -27.77 23.02
N SER A 68 -31.64 -28.96 23.44
CA SER A 68 -31.05 -30.26 23.12
C SER A 68 -31.02 -30.51 21.59
N GLY A 69 -30.02 -29.94 20.91
CA GLY A 69 -29.84 -30.02 19.45
C GLY A 69 -29.57 -28.68 18.74
N ALA A 70 -29.57 -27.54 19.42
CA ALA A 70 -29.26 -26.25 18.79
C ALA A 70 -27.76 -26.12 18.48
N SER A 71 -27.41 -25.79 17.24
CA SER A 71 -26.01 -25.61 16.82
C SER A 71 -25.40 -24.34 17.43
N ASN A 72 -24.15 -24.41 17.87
CA ASN A 72 -23.36 -23.29 18.36
C ASN A 72 -22.92 -22.41 17.18
N ASN A 73 -23.05 -21.10 17.36
CA ASN A 73 -22.73 -20.09 16.35
C ASN A 73 -21.28 -19.58 16.51
N LEU A 74 -20.46 -19.83 15.50
CA LEU A 74 -19.04 -19.45 15.48
C LEU A 74 -18.74 -18.21 14.61
N ASN A 75 -19.76 -17.48 14.16
CA ASN A 75 -19.56 -16.31 13.30
C ASN A 75 -18.67 -15.26 13.97
N GLY A 76 -17.63 -14.82 13.26
CA GLY A 76 -16.65 -13.83 13.74
C GLY A 76 -15.60 -14.41 14.70
N TYR A 77 -15.61 -15.72 14.91
CA TYR A 77 -14.49 -16.43 15.54
C TYR A 77 -13.35 -16.54 14.53
N VAL A 78 -12.15 -16.16 14.96
CA VAL A 78 -10.94 -16.27 14.15
C VAL A 78 -9.94 -17.12 14.91
N VAL A 79 -9.50 -18.22 14.30
CA VAL A 79 -8.35 -18.99 14.75
C VAL A 79 -7.10 -18.16 14.45
N GLY A 80 -6.39 -17.82 15.51
CA GLY A 80 -5.11 -17.16 15.45
C GLY A 80 -3.98 -18.16 15.25
N THR A 81 -3.01 -17.79 14.44
CA THR A 81 -1.83 -18.57 14.09
C THR A 81 -0.57 -17.79 14.50
N ASN A 82 0.48 -18.50 14.87
CA ASN A 82 1.69 -17.94 15.45
C ASN A 82 2.90 -18.22 14.57
N ALA A 83 3.94 -17.40 14.72
CA ALA A 83 5.19 -17.54 13.96
C ALA A 83 5.96 -18.85 14.25
N ASP A 84 5.64 -19.56 15.32
CA ASP A 84 6.20 -20.89 15.59
C ASP A 84 5.47 -22.02 14.82
N GLY A 85 4.46 -21.67 14.02
CA GLY A 85 3.63 -22.62 13.28
C GLY A 85 2.46 -23.19 14.07
N SER A 86 2.25 -22.76 15.31
CA SER A 86 1.08 -23.17 16.10
C SER A 86 -0.19 -22.38 15.73
N ALA A 87 -1.34 -22.95 16.04
CA ALA A 87 -2.64 -22.31 15.91
C ALA A 87 -3.45 -22.46 17.20
N GLY A 88 -4.37 -21.52 17.43
CA GLY A 88 -5.37 -21.62 18.48
C GLY A 88 -6.30 -22.81 18.26
N LYS A 89 -6.77 -23.38 19.35
CA LYS A 89 -7.68 -24.53 19.37
C LYS A 89 -9.04 -24.15 19.94
N LEU A 90 -10.10 -24.63 19.32
CA LEU A 90 -11.46 -24.53 19.83
C LEU A 90 -11.99 -25.92 20.14
N MET A 91 -12.34 -26.16 21.40
CA MET A 91 -13.10 -27.34 21.78
C MET A 91 -14.58 -26.98 21.79
N VAL A 92 -15.37 -27.54 20.88
CA VAL A 92 -16.80 -27.27 20.76
C VAL A 92 -17.52 -28.47 20.15
N SER A 93 -18.74 -28.73 20.58
CA SER A 93 -19.61 -29.73 19.97
C SER A 93 -20.87 -29.08 19.38
N ASN A 94 -21.51 -29.74 18.40
CA ASN A 94 -22.71 -29.26 17.70
C ASN A 94 -22.50 -27.87 17.11
N ALA A 95 -21.55 -27.70 16.19
CA ALA A 95 -21.23 -26.38 15.62
C ALA A 95 -20.98 -26.47 14.11
N SER A 96 -21.36 -25.42 13.39
CA SER A 96 -20.97 -25.22 11.98
C SER A 96 -19.72 -24.35 11.92
N MET A 97 -18.79 -24.67 11.02
CA MET A 97 -17.60 -23.85 10.76
C MET A 97 -17.87 -22.66 9.82
N GLU A 98 -19.13 -22.46 9.41
CA GLU A 98 -19.51 -21.28 8.64
C GLU A 98 -19.27 -19.99 9.44
N GLY A 99 -18.53 -19.05 8.86
CA GLY A 99 -18.17 -17.78 9.51
C GLY A 99 -16.93 -17.84 10.41
N VAL A 100 -16.23 -18.98 10.46
CA VAL A 100 -14.91 -19.12 11.10
C VAL A 100 -13.82 -18.62 10.16
N GLY A 101 -12.97 -17.72 10.68
CA GLY A 101 -11.80 -17.19 10.00
C GLY A 101 -10.49 -17.82 10.48
N ILE A 102 -9.46 -17.87 9.64
CA ILE A 102 -8.08 -18.20 10.01
C ILE A 102 -7.19 -17.01 9.68
N ASN A 103 -6.42 -16.51 10.65
CA ASN A 103 -5.50 -15.41 10.37
C ASN A 103 -4.17 -15.89 9.75
N THR A 104 -3.30 -14.96 9.40
CA THR A 104 -2.04 -15.22 8.70
C THR A 104 -0.80 -14.93 9.56
N GLY A 105 -0.91 -15.02 10.88
CA GLY A 105 0.21 -14.76 11.80
C GLY A 105 1.40 -15.71 11.62
N PHE A 106 1.17 -16.94 11.14
CA PHE A 106 2.22 -17.92 10.82
C PHE A 106 3.22 -17.45 9.76
N THR A 107 2.81 -16.53 8.88
CA THR A 107 3.66 -16.03 7.77
C THR A 107 4.88 -15.24 8.23
N ALA A 108 4.93 -14.81 9.49
CA ALA A 108 6.13 -14.21 10.07
C ALA A 108 7.23 -15.25 10.36
N GLY A 109 6.87 -16.53 10.45
CA GLY A 109 7.77 -17.62 10.83
C GLY A 109 8.22 -18.53 9.70
N THR A 110 7.44 -18.60 8.62
CA THR A 110 7.73 -19.49 7.48
C THR A 110 7.55 -18.79 6.14
N ALA A 111 8.36 -19.21 5.15
CA ALA A 111 8.26 -18.81 3.76
C ALA A 111 7.51 -19.87 2.91
N ASP A 112 6.97 -20.92 3.53
CA ASP A 112 6.20 -21.93 2.84
C ASP A 112 4.92 -21.33 2.26
N THR A 113 4.54 -21.74 1.05
CA THR A 113 3.30 -21.31 0.38
C THR A 113 2.10 -22.18 0.75
N THR A 114 2.32 -23.23 1.55
CA THR A 114 1.28 -24.13 2.05
C THR A 114 1.61 -24.50 3.49
N VAL A 115 0.66 -24.30 4.39
CA VAL A 115 0.81 -24.59 5.83
C VAL A 115 -0.46 -25.27 6.32
N SER A 116 -0.33 -26.35 7.07
CA SER A 116 -1.46 -27.09 7.63
C SER A 116 -1.47 -26.99 9.16
N PHE A 117 -2.67 -26.86 9.72
CA PHE A 117 -2.92 -26.81 11.14
C PHE A 117 -3.88 -27.93 11.51
N ASP A 118 -3.38 -28.88 12.28
CA ASP A 118 -4.15 -30.05 12.69
C ASP A 118 -4.96 -29.75 13.94
N ASN A 119 -6.19 -30.27 13.99
CA ASN A 119 -7.09 -30.20 15.14
C ASN A 119 -7.30 -28.75 15.64
N VAL A 120 -7.59 -27.82 14.74
CA VAL A 120 -7.92 -26.43 15.11
C VAL A 120 -9.28 -26.32 15.78
N VAL A 121 -10.20 -27.23 15.45
CA VAL A 121 -11.47 -27.41 16.15
C VAL A 121 -11.65 -28.88 16.50
N GLU A 122 -11.86 -29.15 17.79
CA GLU A 122 -12.00 -30.48 18.35
C GLU A 122 -13.39 -30.62 18.98
N GLY A 123 -14.06 -31.75 18.75
CA GLY A 123 -15.35 -32.05 19.37
C GLY A 123 -16.25 -32.91 18.49
N SER A 124 -17.54 -32.95 18.83
CA SER A 124 -18.51 -33.83 18.18
C SER A 124 -19.53 -33.07 17.36
N ASN A 125 -20.04 -33.66 16.28
CA ASN A 125 -21.08 -33.07 15.42
C ASN A 125 -20.67 -31.69 14.85
N LEU A 126 -19.49 -31.65 14.23
CA LEU A 126 -18.96 -30.49 13.52
C LEU A 126 -19.35 -30.56 12.03
N THR A 127 -19.86 -29.47 11.48
CA THR A 127 -20.28 -29.38 10.06
C THR A 127 -19.58 -28.26 9.32
N ASP A 128 -19.65 -28.29 7.99
CA ASP A 128 -19.23 -27.20 7.11
C ASP A 128 -17.75 -26.81 7.23
N ALA A 129 -16.86 -27.77 7.52
CA ALA A 129 -15.41 -27.53 7.60
C ALA A 129 -14.86 -26.78 6.37
N SER A 130 -15.41 -27.04 5.17
CA SER A 130 -15.05 -26.34 3.93
C SER A 130 -15.45 -24.87 3.87
N ALA A 131 -16.31 -24.38 4.78
CA ALA A 131 -16.76 -22.99 4.85
C ALA A 131 -15.80 -22.07 5.62
N ILE A 132 -14.75 -22.62 6.23
CA ILE A 132 -13.67 -21.86 6.87
C ILE A 132 -13.00 -20.96 5.84
N GLN A 133 -12.78 -19.70 6.21
CA GLN A 133 -12.17 -18.70 5.33
C GLN A 133 -10.89 -18.12 5.93
N SER A 134 -10.02 -17.60 5.08
CA SER A 134 -8.87 -16.81 5.52
C SER A 134 -9.29 -15.38 5.81
N THR A 135 -8.66 -14.73 6.80
CA THR A 135 -8.85 -13.28 7.02
C THR A 135 -8.09 -12.42 6.01
N SER A 136 -7.33 -13.03 5.10
CA SER A 136 -6.60 -12.34 4.04
C SER A 136 -6.95 -12.89 2.66
N VAL A 137 -7.04 -12.01 1.66
CA VAL A 137 -7.27 -12.41 0.25
C VAL A 137 -6.07 -13.10 -0.40
N VAL A 138 -4.88 -12.94 0.18
CA VAL A 138 -3.62 -13.53 -0.32
C VAL A 138 -3.50 -15.00 0.07
N TRP A 139 -4.31 -15.45 1.03
CA TRP A 139 -4.29 -16.83 1.51
C TRP A 139 -5.67 -17.44 1.36
N ASN A 140 -5.73 -18.65 0.84
CA ASN A 140 -6.93 -19.46 0.83
C ASN A 140 -6.89 -20.43 2.02
N ALA A 141 -7.94 -20.44 2.84
CA ALA A 141 -8.12 -21.44 3.89
C ALA A 141 -8.99 -22.57 3.36
N GLN A 142 -8.62 -23.82 3.62
CA GLN A 142 -9.42 -24.99 3.32
C GLN A 142 -9.52 -25.87 4.55
N GLY A 143 -10.70 -25.95 5.13
CA GLY A 143 -10.96 -26.87 6.24
C GLY A 143 -11.39 -28.25 5.76
N SER A 144 -10.98 -29.27 6.49
CA SER A 144 -11.34 -30.68 6.28
C SER A 144 -11.54 -31.39 7.60
N THR A 145 -12.45 -32.36 7.63
CA THR A 145 -12.64 -33.23 8.80
C THR A 145 -11.67 -34.40 8.75
N ASP A 146 -10.95 -34.64 9.85
CA ASP A 146 -10.01 -35.74 9.99
C ASP A 146 -10.74 -37.07 10.30
N VAL A 147 -9.96 -38.15 10.48
CA VAL A 147 -10.52 -39.46 10.83
C VAL A 147 -11.13 -39.53 12.24
N SER A 148 -10.75 -38.60 13.10
CA SER A 148 -11.22 -38.48 14.50
C SER A 148 -12.52 -37.67 14.61
N GLY A 149 -12.94 -36.98 13.53
CA GLY A 149 -14.07 -36.06 13.51
C GLY A 149 -13.71 -34.61 13.85
N ASN A 150 -12.42 -34.31 14.04
CA ASN A 150 -11.88 -32.97 14.28
C ASN A 150 -11.69 -32.22 12.96
N VAL A 151 -11.54 -30.91 13.02
CA VAL A 151 -11.32 -30.06 11.84
C VAL A 151 -9.86 -29.65 11.76
N ASP A 152 -9.24 -29.97 10.63
CA ASP A 152 -7.93 -29.51 10.20
C ASP A 152 -8.10 -28.37 9.18
N VAL A 153 -7.12 -27.48 9.09
CA VAL A 153 -7.13 -26.39 8.10
C VAL A 153 -5.80 -26.36 7.36
N THR A 154 -5.87 -26.37 6.03
CA THR A 154 -4.72 -26.07 5.17
C THR A 154 -4.84 -24.67 4.59
N MET A 155 -3.84 -23.84 4.83
CA MET A 155 -3.66 -22.51 4.25
C MET A 155 -2.78 -22.62 3.01
N THR A 156 -3.24 -22.11 1.87
CA THR A 156 -2.47 -22.05 0.62
C THR A 156 -2.37 -20.63 0.12
N LYS A 157 -1.17 -20.18 -0.25
CA LYS A 157 -0.95 -18.84 -0.78
C LYS A 157 -1.51 -18.73 -2.20
N ASN A 158 -2.29 -17.69 -2.45
CA ASN A 158 -2.68 -17.25 -3.78
C ASN A 158 -1.54 -16.43 -4.40
N ALA A 159 -1.35 -16.54 -5.71
CA ALA A 159 -0.44 -15.64 -6.42
C ALA A 159 -0.98 -14.20 -6.30
N TYR A 160 -0.11 -13.24 -6.01
CA TYR A 160 -0.49 -11.82 -5.99
C TYR A 160 -1.07 -11.41 -7.34
N ALA A 161 -0.54 -11.93 -8.44
CA ALA A 161 -1.04 -11.66 -9.78
C ALA A 161 -2.49 -12.15 -10.01
N ASP A 162 -2.91 -13.22 -9.33
CA ASP A 162 -4.28 -13.76 -9.47
C ASP A 162 -5.28 -13.00 -8.59
N VAL A 163 -4.82 -12.51 -7.43
CA VAL A 163 -5.66 -11.73 -6.50
C VAL A 163 -5.78 -10.28 -6.95
N ALA A 164 -4.71 -9.70 -7.50
CA ALA A 164 -4.69 -8.33 -8.00
C ALA A 164 -5.52 -8.20 -9.28
N THR A 165 -6.47 -7.29 -9.26
CA THR A 165 -7.37 -7.04 -10.40
C THR A 165 -6.94 -5.83 -11.25
N ASP A 166 -5.94 -5.08 -10.80
CA ASP A 166 -5.43 -3.91 -11.52
C ASP A 166 -4.23 -4.28 -12.39
N GLY A 167 -4.39 -4.22 -13.71
CA GLY A 167 -3.34 -4.58 -14.67
C GLY A 167 -2.07 -3.71 -14.55
N SER A 168 -2.15 -2.50 -13.99
CA SER A 168 -0.99 -1.61 -13.83
C SER A 168 0.06 -2.11 -12.83
N VAL A 169 -0.29 -3.11 -12.00
CA VAL A 169 0.63 -3.69 -11.01
C VAL A 169 1.01 -5.15 -11.31
N SER A 170 0.59 -5.69 -12.46
CA SER A 170 0.79 -7.09 -12.84
C SER A 170 2.26 -7.52 -12.78
N ASP A 171 3.17 -6.72 -13.38
CA ASP A 171 4.60 -7.05 -13.42
C ASP A 171 5.22 -7.14 -12.02
N VAL A 172 4.80 -6.24 -11.12
CA VAL A 172 5.29 -6.22 -9.73
C VAL A 172 4.69 -7.34 -8.91
N ALA A 173 3.42 -7.67 -9.14
CA ALA A 173 2.78 -8.82 -8.51
C ALA A 173 3.52 -10.12 -8.85
N GLN A 174 3.82 -10.33 -10.14
CA GLN A 174 4.60 -11.49 -10.61
C GLN A 174 6.02 -11.52 -10.04
N ALA A 175 6.71 -10.38 -10.00
CA ALA A 175 8.05 -10.30 -9.41
C ALA A 175 8.03 -10.61 -7.91
N LEU A 176 7.02 -10.13 -7.18
CA LEU A 176 6.84 -10.42 -5.75
C LEU A 176 6.50 -11.89 -5.50
N ASP A 177 5.69 -12.51 -6.35
CA ASP A 177 5.41 -13.95 -6.28
C ASP A 177 6.68 -14.79 -6.49
N ALA A 178 7.49 -14.45 -7.49
CA ALA A 178 8.75 -15.16 -7.75
C ALA A 178 9.79 -15.00 -6.63
N GLY A 179 9.76 -13.88 -5.91
CA GLY A 179 10.67 -13.55 -4.82
C GLY A 179 10.13 -13.82 -3.41
N TYR A 180 8.98 -14.49 -3.28
CA TYR A 180 8.28 -14.65 -2.00
C TYR A 180 9.20 -15.18 -0.89
N THR A 181 9.16 -14.52 0.28
CA THR A 181 9.92 -14.90 1.47
C THR A 181 9.22 -14.41 2.75
N ASN A 182 9.69 -14.82 3.92
CA ASN A 182 9.10 -14.54 5.23
C ASN A 182 9.64 -13.26 5.88
N ASN A 183 9.52 -12.12 5.18
CA ASN A 183 9.94 -10.83 5.70
C ASN A 183 8.74 -9.89 5.97
N GLU A 184 9.00 -8.76 6.63
CA GLU A 184 7.98 -7.78 7.00
C GLU A 184 7.21 -7.20 5.79
N LEU A 185 7.84 -7.12 4.61
CA LEU A 185 7.17 -6.68 3.39
C LEU A 185 6.06 -7.68 3.02
N TYR A 186 6.39 -8.96 2.93
CA TYR A 186 5.40 -9.99 2.55
C TYR A 186 4.32 -10.17 3.63
N THR A 187 4.69 -10.09 4.91
CA THR A 187 3.68 -10.08 5.99
C THR A 187 2.74 -8.87 5.89
N SER A 188 3.26 -7.69 5.49
CA SER A 188 2.43 -6.50 5.30
C SER A 188 1.46 -6.58 4.11
N LEU A 189 1.69 -7.50 3.17
CA LEU A 189 0.80 -7.75 2.03
C LEU A 189 -0.33 -8.72 2.36
N ASN A 190 -0.38 -9.31 3.55
CA ASN A 190 -1.49 -10.17 4.00
C ASN A 190 -2.70 -9.33 4.45
N VAL A 191 -3.28 -8.61 3.49
CA VAL A 191 -4.41 -7.69 3.69
C VAL A 191 -5.76 -8.38 3.53
N GLY A 192 -6.81 -7.76 4.06
CA GLY A 192 -8.16 -8.34 4.13
C GLY A 192 -8.95 -8.20 2.83
N THR A 193 -8.57 -7.30 1.94
CA THR A 193 -9.31 -7.04 0.69
C THR A 193 -8.40 -6.90 -0.53
N THR A 194 -8.94 -7.21 -1.71
CA THR A 194 -8.25 -6.98 -3.00
C THR A 194 -7.94 -5.50 -3.24
N ALA A 195 -8.78 -4.58 -2.77
CA ALA A 195 -8.57 -3.14 -2.92
C ALA A 195 -7.35 -2.65 -2.12
N GLU A 196 -7.18 -3.15 -0.90
CA GLU A 196 -5.98 -2.91 -0.10
C GLU A 196 -4.74 -3.52 -0.76
N LEU A 197 -4.86 -4.73 -1.35
CA LEU A 197 -3.73 -5.37 -2.04
C LEU A 197 -3.29 -4.56 -3.25
N ASN A 198 -4.23 -4.15 -4.11
CA ASN A 198 -3.95 -3.29 -5.25
C ASN A 198 -3.28 -1.97 -4.81
N SER A 199 -3.73 -1.38 -3.70
CA SER A 199 -3.15 -0.15 -3.16
C SER A 199 -1.72 -0.38 -2.67
N ALA A 200 -1.47 -1.47 -1.95
CA ALA A 200 -0.15 -1.85 -1.49
C ALA A 200 0.82 -2.10 -2.66
N LEU A 201 0.37 -2.87 -3.67
CA LEU A 201 1.14 -3.15 -4.88
C LEU A 201 1.45 -1.88 -5.67
N LYS A 202 0.55 -0.90 -5.74
CA LYS A 202 0.80 0.40 -6.38
C LYS A 202 1.90 1.20 -5.68
N GLN A 203 1.92 1.18 -4.35
CA GLN A 203 2.97 1.85 -3.58
C GLN A 203 4.34 1.21 -3.83
N VAL A 204 4.39 -0.13 -3.83
CA VAL A 204 5.62 -0.89 -4.12
C VAL A 204 6.06 -0.68 -5.57
N SER A 205 5.13 -0.74 -6.52
CA SER A 205 5.43 -0.58 -7.95
C SER A 205 5.87 0.83 -8.32
N GLY A 206 5.41 1.84 -7.58
CA GLY A 206 5.64 3.23 -7.96
C GLY A 206 4.85 3.62 -9.21
N ALA A 207 3.75 2.92 -9.52
CA ALA A 207 2.85 3.32 -10.61
C ALA A 207 2.31 4.75 -10.45
N GLN A 208 2.38 5.32 -9.24
CA GLN A 208 2.04 6.71 -8.94
C GLN A 208 3.20 7.70 -9.11
N ALA A 209 4.43 7.22 -9.30
CA ALA A 209 5.64 8.03 -9.40
C ALA A 209 5.77 8.75 -10.76
N THR A 210 4.87 9.68 -11.04
CA THR A 210 4.89 10.51 -12.27
C THR A 210 5.60 11.85 -12.07
N THR A 211 5.92 12.19 -10.82
CA THR A 211 6.35 13.52 -10.38
C THR A 211 7.73 13.90 -10.94
N VAL A 212 8.72 13.01 -10.87
CA VAL A 212 10.10 13.28 -11.34
C VAL A 212 10.17 13.61 -12.83
N PHE A 213 9.44 12.88 -13.69
CA PHE A 213 9.41 13.14 -15.13
C PHE A 213 8.66 14.43 -15.48
N ARG A 214 7.58 14.73 -14.74
CA ARG A 214 6.85 16.00 -14.88
C ARG A 214 7.74 17.18 -14.50
N GLU A 215 8.51 17.05 -13.43
CA GLU A 215 9.41 18.07 -12.92
C GLU A 215 10.58 18.35 -13.87
N ALA A 216 11.17 17.33 -14.50
CA ALA A 216 12.15 17.51 -15.57
C ALA A 216 11.60 18.36 -16.74
N ARG A 217 10.34 18.11 -17.14
CA ARG A 217 9.67 18.90 -18.19
C ARG A 217 9.40 20.35 -17.76
N VAL A 218 9.01 20.57 -16.50
CA VAL A 218 8.82 21.92 -15.96
C VAL A 218 10.14 22.68 -15.94
N LEU A 219 11.24 22.07 -15.49
CA LEU A 219 12.57 22.68 -15.47
C LEU A 219 13.02 23.10 -16.88
N SER A 220 12.81 22.23 -17.86
CA SER A 220 13.08 22.53 -19.28
C SER A 220 12.36 23.82 -19.72
N ASN A 221 11.06 23.93 -19.43
CA ASN A 221 10.30 25.13 -19.77
C ASN A 221 10.78 26.38 -19.01
N ARG A 222 11.17 26.21 -17.74
CA ARG A 222 11.68 27.30 -16.89
C ARG A 222 13.01 27.85 -17.40
N PHE A 223 13.92 27.01 -17.90
CA PHE A 223 15.16 27.47 -18.53
C PHE A 223 14.90 28.41 -19.70
N THR A 224 13.96 28.06 -20.58
CA THR A 224 13.61 28.90 -21.73
C THR A 224 13.02 30.23 -21.28
N MET A 225 12.05 30.21 -20.35
CA MET A 225 11.48 31.45 -19.82
C MET A 225 12.54 32.33 -19.14
N LEU A 226 13.47 31.71 -18.40
CA LEU A 226 14.50 32.44 -17.67
C LEU A 226 15.54 33.08 -18.60
N ALA A 227 15.95 32.35 -19.64
CA ALA A 227 16.83 32.85 -20.69
C ALA A 227 16.15 33.96 -21.51
N ASP A 228 14.86 33.80 -21.83
CA ASP A 228 14.12 34.78 -22.63
C ASP A 228 13.87 36.09 -21.87
N ALA A 229 13.52 36.00 -20.59
CA ALA A 229 13.27 37.14 -19.71
C ALA A 229 14.54 37.83 -19.18
N ALA A 230 15.73 37.32 -19.52
CA ALA A 230 17.00 37.87 -19.06
C ALA A 230 17.22 39.29 -19.63
N PRO A 231 17.44 40.32 -18.77
CA PRO A 231 17.77 41.66 -19.22
C PRO A 231 19.07 41.66 -20.02
N GLN A 232 19.05 42.25 -21.21
CA GLN A 232 20.27 42.43 -21.99
C GLN A 232 21.16 43.47 -21.31
N ILE A 233 22.42 43.11 -21.13
CA ILE A 233 23.39 43.96 -20.43
C ILE A 233 24.19 44.75 -21.46
N LYS A 234 24.84 44.04 -22.37
CA LYS A 234 25.67 44.64 -23.43
C LYS A 234 25.96 43.62 -24.52
N ASP A 235 26.04 44.04 -25.78
CA ASP A 235 26.47 43.24 -26.93
C ASP A 235 25.75 41.88 -27.03
N GLY A 236 24.43 41.87 -26.84
CA GLY A 236 23.58 40.67 -26.94
C GLY A 236 23.72 39.66 -25.79
N LEU A 237 24.58 39.93 -24.79
CA LEU A 237 24.70 39.12 -23.57
C LEU A 237 23.55 39.43 -22.61
N ALA A 238 22.90 38.37 -22.13
CA ALA A 238 21.91 38.43 -21.07
C ALA A 238 22.14 37.27 -20.09
N PHE A 239 22.01 37.52 -18.80
CA PHE A 239 22.00 36.47 -17.79
C PHE A 239 20.85 36.68 -16.81
N ASN A 240 20.39 35.59 -16.24
CA ASN A 240 19.34 35.61 -15.24
C ASN A 240 19.54 34.50 -14.23
N VAL A 241 19.20 34.77 -12.97
CA VAL A 241 19.42 33.85 -11.86
C VAL A 241 18.16 33.83 -11.00
N VAL A 242 17.75 32.64 -10.62
CA VAL A 242 16.72 32.40 -9.60
C VAL A 242 17.40 31.65 -8.48
N ALA A 243 17.29 32.19 -7.26
CA ALA A 243 17.81 31.56 -6.07
C ALA A 243 16.70 30.86 -5.29
N LYS A 244 17.07 29.83 -4.54
CA LYS A 244 16.25 29.12 -3.57
C LYS A 244 15.58 30.11 -2.62
N GLY A 245 14.26 30.00 -2.46
CA GLY A 245 13.44 30.89 -1.62
C GLY A 245 12.74 32.04 -2.36
N ASP A 246 12.98 32.23 -3.66
CA ASP A 246 12.08 33.02 -4.51
C ASP A 246 10.80 32.19 -4.79
N PRO A 247 9.58 32.76 -4.73
CA PRO A 247 8.36 32.04 -5.11
C PRO A 247 8.38 31.46 -6.53
N ARG A 248 9.25 31.98 -7.41
CA ARG A 248 9.49 31.46 -8.76
C ARG A 248 10.44 30.25 -8.80
N ALA A 249 11.04 29.88 -7.67
CA ALA A 249 12.03 28.83 -7.51
C ALA A 249 11.44 27.53 -6.93
N GLU A 250 10.11 27.43 -6.86
CA GLU A 250 9.41 26.27 -6.30
C GLU A 250 8.93 25.32 -7.41
N LEU A 251 9.13 24.03 -7.18
CA LEU A 251 8.62 22.90 -7.95
C LEU A 251 7.54 22.14 -7.14
N GLY A 252 7.06 21.01 -7.66
CA GLY A 252 6.13 20.16 -6.92
C GLY A 252 6.75 19.63 -5.62
N ASN A 253 5.89 19.27 -4.67
CA ASN A 253 6.26 18.56 -3.44
C ASN A 253 7.37 19.28 -2.63
N ASP A 254 7.29 20.61 -2.54
CA ASP A 254 8.22 21.51 -1.82
C ASP A 254 9.68 21.41 -2.26
N THR A 255 9.92 20.97 -3.49
CA THR A 255 11.25 21.01 -4.09
C THR A 255 11.58 22.45 -4.48
N GLN A 256 12.77 22.92 -4.16
CA GLN A 256 13.26 24.23 -4.59
C GLN A 256 14.51 24.07 -5.47
N TYR A 257 14.84 25.11 -6.23
CA TYR A 257 16.03 25.09 -7.08
C TYR A 257 16.76 26.43 -7.13
N ASP A 258 18.06 26.33 -7.37
CA ASP A 258 18.91 27.44 -7.82
C ASP A 258 19.11 27.28 -9.32
N MET A 259 18.70 28.25 -10.14
CA MET A 259 18.84 28.21 -11.60
C MET A 259 19.60 29.42 -12.10
N LEU A 260 20.53 29.18 -13.01
CA LEU A 260 21.22 30.20 -13.79
C LEU A 260 20.98 29.93 -15.27
N ALA A 261 20.61 30.96 -16.01
CA ALA A 261 20.51 30.94 -17.47
C ALA A 261 21.36 32.08 -18.06
N LEU A 262 22.13 31.74 -19.08
CA LEU A 262 22.99 32.61 -19.85
C LEU A 262 22.54 32.58 -21.31
N ARG A 263 22.45 33.74 -21.93
CA ARG A 263 22.13 33.91 -23.34
C ARG A 263 23.12 34.87 -23.97
N GLN A 264 23.66 34.50 -25.13
CA GLN A 264 24.51 35.36 -25.94
C GLN A 264 23.95 35.37 -27.37
N THR A 265 23.45 36.52 -27.80
CA THR A 265 23.10 36.75 -29.21
C THR A 265 24.29 37.39 -29.91
N LEU A 266 24.70 36.80 -31.03
CA LEU A 266 25.73 37.31 -31.93
C LEU A 266 25.06 37.68 -33.25
N GLU A 267 25.25 38.92 -33.68
CA GLU A 267 24.92 39.35 -35.04
C GLU A 267 26.05 38.89 -35.96
N LEU A 268 25.78 37.87 -36.78
CA LEU A 268 26.75 37.32 -37.72
C LEU A 268 26.86 38.21 -38.96
N THR A 269 25.72 38.70 -39.43
CA THR A 269 25.60 39.66 -40.54
C THR A 269 24.43 40.60 -40.27
N ALA A 270 24.19 41.58 -41.15
CA ALA A 270 23.02 42.47 -41.04
C ALA A 270 21.66 41.73 -41.08
N SER A 271 21.62 40.49 -41.56
CA SER A 271 20.40 39.68 -41.64
C SER A 271 20.48 38.33 -40.93
N GLN A 272 21.60 38.02 -40.27
CA GLN A 272 21.80 36.75 -39.57
C GLN A 272 22.15 36.97 -38.11
N ASN A 273 21.44 36.27 -37.23
CA ASN A 273 21.75 36.21 -35.82
C ASN A 273 21.90 34.76 -35.36
N LEU A 274 22.80 34.57 -34.40
CA LEU A 274 23.03 33.30 -33.71
C LEU A 274 22.89 33.55 -32.22
N THR A 275 21.97 32.85 -31.57
CA THR A 275 21.78 32.92 -30.12
C THR A 275 22.21 31.61 -29.49
N LEU A 276 23.22 31.69 -28.62
CA LEU A 276 23.63 30.62 -27.73
C LEU A 276 22.89 30.77 -26.40
N GLU A 277 22.39 29.67 -25.87
CA GLU A 277 21.74 29.61 -24.56
C GLU A 277 22.36 28.48 -23.74
N TYR A 278 22.66 28.75 -22.48
CA TYR A 278 23.16 27.75 -21.54
C TYR A 278 22.50 27.95 -20.19
N GLY A 279 22.06 26.87 -19.56
CA GLY A 279 21.45 26.92 -18.24
C GLY A 279 21.90 25.78 -17.35
N ILE A 280 22.01 26.07 -16.06
CA ILE A 280 22.21 25.05 -15.03
C ILE A 280 21.19 25.27 -13.91
N ALA A 281 20.69 24.18 -13.36
CA ALA A 281 19.84 24.20 -12.18
C ALA A 281 20.34 23.16 -11.19
N ARG A 282 20.46 23.55 -9.93
CA ARG A 282 20.65 22.64 -8.81
C ARG A 282 19.34 22.52 -8.06
N LEU A 283 18.90 21.29 -7.83
CA LEU A 283 17.68 20.98 -7.12
C LEU A 283 17.99 20.57 -5.69
N ASP A 284 17.10 20.97 -4.80
CA ASP A 284 17.14 20.61 -3.39
C ASP A 284 15.71 20.41 -2.90
N GLY A 285 15.44 19.25 -2.32
CA GLY A 285 14.09 18.87 -1.89
C GLY A 285 14.15 17.89 -0.72
N ASP A 286 13.06 17.84 0.04
CA ASP A 286 12.96 17.02 1.25
C ASP A 286 12.49 15.58 0.95
N GLY A 287 12.38 15.19 -0.32
CA GLY A 287 11.86 13.89 -0.73
C GLY A 287 10.34 13.81 -0.65
N SER A 288 9.80 12.60 -0.78
CA SER A 288 8.34 12.40 -0.85
C SER A 288 7.65 12.71 0.47
N LYS A 289 6.62 13.56 0.43
CA LYS A 289 5.73 13.82 1.58
C LYS A 289 4.55 12.85 1.66
N THR A 290 4.30 12.08 0.61
CA THR A 290 3.18 11.13 0.51
C THR A 290 3.69 9.72 0.20
N ALA A 291 3.30 8.73 1.00
CA ALA A 291 3.70 7.34 0.77
C ALA A 291 3.28 6.87 -0.64
N GLY A 292 4.21 6.28 -1.39
CA GLY A 292 4.01 5.83 -2.78
C GLY A 292 4.37 6.84 -3.88
N ASP A 293 4.57 8.13 -3.55
CA ASP A 293 5.05 9.14 -4.51
C ASP A 293 6.59 9.23 -4.50
N ASN A 294 7.17 9.62 -5.64
CA ASN A 294 8.59 9.96 -5.76
C ASN A 294 8.75 11.46 -5.57
N GLY A 295 9.26 11.88 -4.42
CA GLY A 295 9.69 13.27 -4.22
C GLY A 295 11.16 13.43 -4.58
N LEU A 296 11.51 14.57 -5.19
CA LEU A 296 12.90 14.93 -5.41
C LEU A 296 13.60 15.20 -4.08
N THR A 297 14.76 14.59 -3.93
CA THR A 297 15.70 14.86 -2.82
C THR A 297 16.84 15.76 -3.27
N GLY A 298 16.98 15.97 -4.58
CA GLY A 298 17.96 16.87 -5.16
C GLY A 298 18.29 16.51 -6.59
N GLY A 299 19.40 17.05 -7.08
CA GLY A 299 19.94 16.73 -8.40
C GLY A 299 20.45 17.96 -9.13
N TYR A 300 20.79 17.77 -10.40
CA TYR A 300 21.18 18.85 -11.29
C TYR A 300 20.52 18.69 -12.66
N SER A 301 20.21 19.82 -13.28
CA SER A 301 19.78 19.87 -14.68
C SER A 301 20.65 20.85 -15.45
N GLN A 302 20.95 20.52 -16.70
CA GLN A 302 21.70 21.37 -17.61
C GLN A 302 20.92 21.52 -18.90
N PHE A 303 20.97 22.71 -19.48
CA PHE A 303 20.32 23.05 -20.73
C PHE A 303 21.33 23.72 -21.65
N PHE A 304 21.31 23.33 -22.91
CA PHE A 304 22.02 24.00 -23.99
C PHE A 304 21.05 24.26 -25.15
N GLY A 305 21.05 25.49 -25.66
CA GLY A 305 20.23 25.91 -26.79
C GLY A 305 21.07 26.64 -27.82
N LEU A 306 20.78 26.40 -29.09
CA LEU A 306 21.36 27.11 -30.22
C LEU A 306 20.25 27.53 -31.16
N LYS A 307 19.98 28.82 -31.26
CA LYS A 307 19.00 29.39 -32.18
C LYS A 307 19.73 30.14 -33.29
N HIS A 308 19.34 29.92 -34.55
CA HIS A 308 19.86 30.64 -35.70
C HIS A 308 18.69 31.25 -36.47
N SER A 309 18.67 32.57 -36.63
CA SER A 309 17.68 33.26 -37.45
C SER A 309 18.37 33.97 -38.60
N MET A 310 17.84 33.77 -39.81
CA MET A 310 18.25 34.45 -41.02
C MET A 310 17.04 35.13 -41.65
N ALA A 311 17.08 36.45 -41.77
CA ALA A 311 16.12 37.21 -42.55
C ALA A 311 16.53 37.24 -44.02
N PHE A 312 15.55 37.11 -44.90
CA PHE A 312 15.69 37.30 -46.34
C PHE A 312 14.99 38.60 -46.75
N ASP A 313 15.31 39.08 -47.95
CA ASP A 313 14.53 40.13 -48.59
C ASP A 313 13.08 39.66 -48.78
N GLU A 314 12.13 40.59 -48.79
CA GLU A 314 10.66 40.34 -48.88
C GLU A 314 9.98 39.86 -47.58
N GLY A 315 10.67 39.93 -46.43
CA GLY A 315 10.06 39.68 -45.11
C GLY A 315 9.96 38.20 -44.72
N LEU A 316 10.62 37.32 -45.47
CA LEU A 316 10.79 35.92 -45.10
C LEU A 316 11.91 35.77 -44.07
N ALA A 317 11.73 34.90 -43.08
CA ALA A 317 12.77 34.58 -42.10
C ALA A 317 12.86 33.07 -41.88
N TRP A 318 14.08 32.55 -41.82
CA TRP A 318 14.37 31.16 -41.47
C TRP A 318 14.92 31.08 -40.05
N ASN A 319 14.18 30.40 -39.19
CA ASN A 319 14.52 30.18 -37.78
C ASN A 319 14.80 28.70 -37.55
N ASN A 320 15.99 28.38 -37.02
CA ASN A 320 16.31 27.05 -36.53
C ASN A 320 16.59 27.14 -35.03
N SER A 321 16.22 26.08 -34.31
CA SER A 321 16.58 25.90 -32.92
C SER A 321 17.01 24.46 -32.69
N LEU A 322 18.21 24.28 -32.14
CA LEU A 322 18.67 23.04 -31.55
C LEU A 322 18.63 23.19 -30.03
N ARG A 323 18.18 22.15 -29.35
CA ARG A 323 18.06 22.11 -27.91
C ARG A 323 18.64 20.81 -27.38
N TYR A 324 19.23 20.86 -26.20
CA TYR A 324 19.73 19.71 -25.51
C TYR A 324 19.58 19.90 -24.00
N ASP A 325 18.74 19.08 -23.38
CA ASP A 325 18.55 19.08 -21.93
C ASP A 325 19.07 17.78 -21.32
N VAL A 326 19.82 17.90 -20.23
CA VAL A 326 20.29 16.78 -19.41
C VAL A 326 19.74 16.95 -18.00
N HIS A 327 19.03 15.94 -17.52
CA HIS A 327 18.52 15.91 -16.15
C HIS A 327 19.13 14.73 -15.39
N ASN A 328 19.72 15.03 -14.23
CA ASN A 328 20.17 14.03 -13.28
C ASN A 328 19.49 14.31 -11.94
N LEU A 329 18.42 13.58 -11.67
CA LEU A 329 17.50 13.84 -10.57
C LEU A 329 17.60 12.72 -9.54
N ASP A 330 17.87 13.10 -8.30
CA ASP A 330 17.85 12.20 -7.15
C ASP A 330 16.47 12.29 -6.49
N SER A 331 15.84 11.15 -6.27
CA SER A 331 14.51 11.06 -5.67
C SER A 331 14.48 9.98 -4.60
N SER A 332 13.57 10.15 -3.64
CA SER A 332 13.25 9.11 -2.67
C SER A 332 11.76 8.84 -2.65
N ARG A 333 11.42 7.56 -2.49
CA ARG A 333 10.06 7.09 -2.27
C ARG A 333 9.97 6.46 -0.90
N SER A 334 9.04 6.96 -0.11
CA SER A 334 8.60 6.32 1.12
C SER A 334 7.50 5.31 0.76
N VAL A 335 7.69 4.06 1.15
CA VAL A 335 6.65 3.03 1.11
C VAL A 335 6.25 2.78 2.55
N ALA A 336 4.97 3.00 2.86
CA ALA A 336 4.43 2.80 4.21
C ALA A 336 3.31 1.76 4.13
N LEU A 337 3.66 0.51 4.45
CA LEU A 337 2.73 -0.60 4.48
C LEU A 337 2.56 -1.04 5.94
N TRP A 338 1.58 -0.48 6.64
CA TRP A 338 1.15 -0.81 8.03
C TRP A 338 2.28 -0.91 9.08
N ARG A 339 3.17 -1.91 8.97
CA ARG A 339 4.33 -2.16 9.84
C ARG A 339 5.71 -1.97 9.17
N CYS A 340 5.75 -1.86 7.84
CA CYS A 340 7.00 -1.73 7.09
C CYS A 340 7.10 -0.31 6.51
N GLN A 341 8.12 0.45 6.93
CA GLN A 341 8.48 1.72 6.33
C GLN A 341 9.83 1.57 5.62
N GLN A 342 9.83 1.57 4.30
CA GLN A 342 11.05 1.51 3.49
C GLN A 342 11.22 2.79 2.68
N ASN A 343 12.45 3.31 2.67
CA ASN A 343 12.83 4.46 1.87
C ASN A 343 13.71 3.99 0.72
N CYS A 344 13.16 4.00 -0.49
CA CYS A 344 13.88 3.63 -1.70
C CYS A 344 14.45 4.89 -2.36
N ARG A 345 15.76 4.91 -2.64
CA ARG A 345 16.42 6.00 -3.36
C ARG A 345 16.60 5.63 -4.83
N PHE A 346 16.25 6.56 -5.71
CA PHE A 346 16.36 6.40 -7.15
C PHE A 346 17.10 7.57 -7.77
N ARG A 347 17.99 7.28 -8.71
CA ARG A 347 18.67 8.27 -9.52
C ARG A 347 18.21 8.13 -10.96
N HIS A 348 17.69 9.21 -11.51
CA HIS A 348 17.17 9.27 -12.87
C HIS A 348 18.10 10.10 -13.74
N ALA A 349 18.52 9.54 -14.86
CA ALA A 349 19.27 10.25 -15.88
C ALA A 349 18.46 10.26 -17.18
N SER A 350 18.17 11.45 -17.71
CA SER A 350 17.55 11.60 -19.03
C SER A 350 18.26 12.67 -19.85
N ALA A 351 18.35 12.42 -21.15
CA ALA A 351 18.83 13.39 -22.14
C ALA A 351 17.73 13.54 -23.19
N VAL A 352 17.26 14.77 -23.40
CA VAL A 352 16.22 15.08 -24.39
C VAL A 352 16.85 15.97 -25.47
N PRO A 353 16.97 15.47 -26.72
CA PRO A 353 17.41 16.27 -27.86
C PRO A 353 16.30 17.12 -28.47
#